data_AF-A0A7C4DMR7-F1
#
_entry.id   AF-A0A7C4DMR7-F1
#
_cell.length_a   1.000
_cell.length_b   1.000
_cell.length_c   1.000
_cell.angle_alpha   90.00
_cell.angle_beta   90.00
_cell.angle_gamma   90.00
#
_symmetry.space_group_name_H-M   'P 1'
#
loop_
_entity.id
_entity.type
_entity.pdbx_description
1 polymer ?
#
loop_
_entity_poly.entity_id
_entity_poly.type
_entity_poly.pdbx_seq_one_letter_code
_entity_poly.pdbx_strand_id
1 'polypeptide(L)'
;TVASAAFAAVPPTQTCLNCHERIAVDSDKLVLVRESAASGKPIRWVKVHDLPDYAYFDHSAHVARGVGCASCHGRIDTMEQVTQVERLSMGWCLECHRNPEPHLRPLDAVTVMDYQPTEPQEVLGPRLRAQRNVNPPVDCSACHR
;
A
#
# COMPACT_ATOMS: atom_id res chain seq x y z
N THR A 1 7.18 -9.30 -4.26
CA THR A 1 7.00 -7.86 -3.95
C THR A 1 5.54 -7.63 -3.59
N VAL A 2 5.12 -6.42 -3.22
CA VAL A 2 3.71 -6.11 -2.87
C VAL A 2 2.70 -6.53 -3.96
N ALA A 3 3.14 -6.58 -5.21
CA ALA A 3 2.34 -7.03 -6.36
C ALA A 3 2.04 -8.54 -6.36
N SER A 4 2.76 -9.33 -5.57
CA SER A 4 2.72 -10.80 -5.60
C SER A 4 2.57 -11.45 -4.22
N ALA A 5 2.51 -10.65 -3.14
CA ALA A 5 2.45 -11.13 -1.78
C ALA A 5 1.33 -10.43 -1.02
N ALA A 6 0.73 -11.15 -0.06
CA ALA A 6 -0.33 -10.60 0.77
C ALA A 6 0.14 -9.45 1.67
N PHE A 7 1.42 -9.43 2.04
CA PHE A 7 2.00 -8.38 2.86
C PHE A 7 2.93 -7.47 2.05
N ALA A 8 2.93 -6.18 2.39
CA ALA A 8 3.92 -5.21 1.93
C ALA A 8 5.07 -5.14 2.94
N ALA A 9 6.25 -5.62 2.56
CA ALA A 9 7.43 -5.58 3.43
C ALA A 9 7.99 -4.15 3.54
N VAL A 10 8.33 -3.73 4.76
CA VAL A 10 9.21 -2.57 4.96
C VAL A 10 10.64 -2.98 4.56
N PRO A 11 11.38 -2.14 3.82
CA PRO A 11 12.71 -2.50 3.33
C PRO A 11 13.67 -2.86 4.48
N PRO A 12 14.54 -3.86 4.29
CA PRO A 12 15.60 -4.17 5.25
C PRO A 12 16.65 -3.05 5.26
N THR A 13 17.47 -3.01 6.31
CA THR A 13 18.56 -2.03 6.48
C THR A 13 19.49 -1.96 5.26
N GLN A 14 19.75 -3.10 4.61
CA GLN A 14 20.60 -3.17 3.41
C GLN A 14 20.08 -2.28 2.27
N THR A 15 18.77 -2.18 2.09
CA THR A 15 18.19 -1.32 1.05
C THR A 15 18.54 0.15 1.29
N CYS A 16 18.57 0.59 2.55
CA CYS A 16 19.00 1.94 2.92
C CYS A 16 20.49 2.15 2.65
N LEU A 17 21.31 1.13 2.96
CA LEU A 17 22.76 1.18 2.82
C LEU A 17 23.25 1.21 1.37
N ASN A 18 22.47 0.70 0.42
CA ASN A 18 22.77 0.78 -1.01
C ASN A 18 23.13 2.22 -1.48
N CYS A 19 22.62 3.24 -0.77
CA CYS A 19 22.99 4.64 -0.99
C CYS A 19 23.68 5.29 0.22
N HIS A 20 23.22 5.01 1.45
CA HIS A 20 23.68 5.69 2.66
C HIS A 20 25.05 5.24 3.18
N GLU A 21 25.71 4.31 2.48
CA GLU A 21 27.16 4.09 2.63
C GLU A 21 27.99 5.25 2.04
N ARG A 22 27.41 6.08 1.16
CA ARG A 22 28.12 7.18 0.49
C ARG A 22 27.42 8.53 0.58
N ILE A 23 26.10 8.53 0.79
CA ILE A 23 25.29 9.76 0.82
C ILE A 23 24.88 10.08 2.26
N ALA A 24 25.19 11.30 2.70
CA ALA A 24 24.85 11.82 4.02
C ALA A 24 25.30 10.91 5.19
N VAL A 25 26.44 10.24 5.01
CA VAL A 25 26.96 9.18 5.89
C VAL A 25 27.00 9.61 7.36
N ASP A 26 27.41 10.85 7.62
CA ASP A 26 27.58 11.40 8.97
C ASP A 26 26.32 12.05 9.56
N SER A 27 25.17 11.96 8.89
CA SER A 27 23.92 12.53 9.39
C SER A 27 23.46 11.84 10.67
N ASP A 28 23.07 12.63 11.67
CA ASP A 28 22.47 12.14 12.91
C ASP A 28 21.13 11.40 12.68
N LYS A 29 20.43 11.73 11.58
CA LYS A 29 19.18 11.06 11.21
C LYS A 29 19.37 9.59 10.81
N LEU A 30 20.59 9.16 10.52
CA LEU A 30 20.91 7.79 10.09
C LEU A 30 21.49 6.91 11.19
N VAL A 31 21.54 7.38 12.44
CA VAL A 31 22.08 6.60 13.58
C VAL A 31 21.44 5.22 13.65
N LEU A 32 20.11 5.11 13.59
CA LEU A 32 19.41 3.82 13.64
C LEU A 32 19.77 2.88 12.48
N VAL A 33 20.05 3.41 11.29
CA VAL A 33 20.47 2.62 10.13
C VAL A 33 21.87 2.06 10.35
N ARG A 34 22.81 2.91 10.83
CA ARG A 34 24.19 2.49 11.13
C ARG A 34 24.26 1.48 12.26
N GLU A 35 23.50 1.70 13.34
CA GLU A 35 23.41 0.76 14.46
C GLU A 35 22.82 -0.59 14.03
N SER A 36 21.77 -0.55 13.20
CA SER A 36 21.17 -1.76 12.64
C SER A 36 22.16 -2.54 11.78
N ALA A 37 22.94 -1.83 10.94
CA ALA A 37 23.97 -2.44 10.12
C ALA A 37 25.11 -3.06 10.95
N ALA A 38 25.62 -2.36 11.96
CA ALA A 38 26.73 -2.82 12.80
C ALA A 38 26.35 -3.98 13.73
N SER A 39 25.12 -3.95 14.27
CA SER A 39 24.65 -4.97 15.22
C SER A 39 23.97 -6.17 14.56
N GLY A 40 23.61 -6.06 13.27
CA GLY A 40 22.78 -7.04 12.56
C GLY A 40 21.32 -7.10 13.03
N LYS A 41 20.91 -6.26 14.00
CA LYS A 41 19.53 -6.21 14.50
C LYS A 41 18.69 -5.32 13.59
N PRO A 42 17.46 -5.73 13.20
CA PRO A 42 16.62 -4.92 12.33
C PRO A 42 16.11 -3.65 13.02
N ILE A 43 15.89 -2.59 12.23
CA ILE A 43 15.26 -1.37 12.68
C ILE A 43 13.84 -1.67 13.18
N ARG A 44 13.51 -1.17 14.37
CA ARG A 44 12.20 -1.34 15.02
C ARG A 44 11.20 -0.32 14.47
N TRP A 45 10.68 -0.58 13.28
CA TRP A 45 9.65 0.25 12.67
C TRP A 45 8.34 0.22 13.46
N VAL A 46 7.69 1.38 13.56
CA VAL A 46 6.32 1.49 14.04
C VAL A 46 5.39 1.30 12.85
N LYS A 47 4.49 0.32 12.94
CA LYS A 47 3.49 0.05 11.92
C LYS A 47 2.34 1.03 12.08
N VAL A 48 2.13 1.89 11.08
CA VAL A 48 1.09 2.94 11.10
C VAL A 48 -0.27 2.37 10.74
N HIS A 49 -0.33 1.53 9.71
CA HIS A 49 -1.55 0.86 9.27
C HIS A 49 -1.57 -0.54 9.86
N ASP A 50 -2.21 -0.70 11.02
CA ASP A 50 -2.26 -1.97 11.74
C ASP A 50 -3.69 -2.49 11.84
N LEU A 51 -4.03 -3.42 10.95
CA LEU A 51 -5.29 -4.15 11.01
C LEU A 51 -5.21 -5.20 12.12
N PRO A 52 -6.33 -5.49 12.81
CA PRO A 52 -6.37 -6.57 13.79
C PRO A 52 -5.96 -7.91 13.20
N ASP A 53 -5.26 -8.73 13.97
CA ASP A 53 -4.71 -10.02 13.49
C ASP A 53 -5.77 -11.03 13.02
N TYR A 54 -7.02 -10.88 13.48
CA TYR A 54 -8.16 -11.70 13.04
C TYR A 54 -8.74 -11.27 11.69
N ALA A 55 -8.17 -10.23 11.07
CA ALA A 55 -8.53 -9.74 9.74
C ALA A 55 -7.34 -9.90 8.79
N TYR A 56 -7.43 -10.90 7.92
CA TYR A 56 -6.46 -11.15 6.86
C TYR A 56 -6.64 -10.17 5.70
N PHE A 57 -5.53 -9.54 5.29
CA PHE A 57 -5.47 -8.64 4.14
C PHE A 57 -4.41 -9.11 3.13
N ASP A 58 -4.75 -9.04 1.84
CA ASP A 58 -3.86 -9.42 0.75
C ASP A 58 -3.61 -8.23 -0.21
N HIS A 59 -2.42 -7.63 -0.14
CA HIS A 59 -2.04 -6.52 -1.03
C HIS A 59 -2.10 -6.91 -2.52
N SER A 60 -1.65 -8.11 -2.87
CA SER A 60 -1.59 -8.56 -4.26
C SER A 60 -2.97 -8.67 -4.90
N ALA A 61 -3.98 -9.08 -4.11
CA ALA A 61 -5.36 -9.17 -4.56
C ALA A 61 -5.94 -7.81 -4.99
N HIS A 62 -5.47 -6.71 -4.41
CA HIS A 62 -5.94 -5.36 -4.70
C HIS A 62 -5.13 -4.70 -5.83
N VAL A 63 -3.80 -4.74 -5.71
CA VAL A 63 -2.88 -4.13 -6.69
C VAL A 63 -3.05 -4.78 -8.07
N ALA A 64 -3.18 -6.11 -8.14
CA ALA A 64 -3.39 -6.81 -9.40
C ALA A 64 -4.74 -6.51 -10.08
N ARG A 65 -5.70 -5.94 -9.34
CA ARG A 65 -7.00 -5.51 -9.88
C ARG A 65 -7.04 -4.03 -10.22
N GLY A 66 -5.96 -3.30 -9.97
CA GLY A 66 -5.83 -1.88 -10.29
C GLY A 66 -6.36 -0.96 -9.20
N VAL A 67 -6.29 -1.38 -7.94
CA VAL A 67 -6.46 -0.46 -6.80
C VAL A 67 -5.12 0.20 -6.53
N GLY A 68 -5.06 1.53 -6.61
CA GLY A 68 -3.83 2.28 -6.41
C GLY A 68 -3.48 2.50 -4.95
N CYS A 69 -2.19 2.67 -4.63
CA CYS A 69 -1.74 2.83 -3.24
C CYS A 69 -2.34 4.07 -2.59
N ALA A 70 -2.46 5.16 -3.36
CA ALA A 70 -3.00 6.42 -2.88
C ALA A 70 -4.48 6.33 -2.43
N SER A 71 -5.24 5.35 -2.94
CA SER A 71 -6.63 5.14 -2.54
C SER A 71 -6.77 4.64 -1.09
N CYS A 72 -5.72 4.02 -0.52
CA CYS A 72 -5.75 3.47 0.84
C CYS A 72 -4.76 4.16 1.79
N HIS A 73 -3.59 4.56 1.27
CA HIS A 73 -2.50 5.14 2.05
C HIS A 73 -2.36 6.66 1.86
N GLY A 74 -3.15 7.26 0.98
CA GLY A 74 -3.02 8.67 0.62
C GLY A 74 -1.77 9.00 -0.20
N ARG A 75 -1.50 10.30 -0.33
CA ARG A 75 -0.36 10.86 -1.06
C ARG A 75 0.95 10.72 -0.29
N ILE A 76 1.42 9.48 -0.12
CA ILE A 76 2.66 9.11 0.59
C ILE A 76 3.87 9.91 0.07
N ASP A 77 3.90 10.20 -1.23
CA ASP A 77 4.94 11.02 -1.89
C ASP A 77 5.02 12.45 -1.36
N THR A 78 3.95 12.96 -0.74
CA THR A 78 3.89 14.29 -0.12
C THR A 78 3.92 14.24 1.42
N MET A 79 4.00 13.05 2.01
CA MET A 79 4.04 12.87 3.46
C MET A 79 5.49 12.92 3.96
N GLU A 80 5.82 13.90 4.80
CA GLU A 80 7.11 13.92 5.51
C GLU A 80 7.22 12.75 6.50
N GLN A 81 6.11 12.41 7.15
CA GLN A 81 5.97 11.26 8.01
C GLN A 81 4.68 10.52 7.63
N VAL A 82 4.75 9.19 7.49
CA VAL A 82 3.59 8.38 7.13
C VAL A 82 2.54 8.48 8.22
N THR A 83 1.33 8.89 7.82
CA THR A 83 0.15 8.96 8.68
C THR A 83 -0.98 8.14 8.08
N GLN A 84 -1.86 7.61 8.93
CA GLN A 84 -3.07 6.96 8.47
C GLN A 84 -4.12 8.01 8.08
N VAL A 85 -4.41 8.11 6.78
CA VAL A 85 -5.43 9.05 6.26
C VAL A 85 -6.79 8.39 6.10
N GLU A 86 -6.83 7.11 5.75
CA GLU A 86 -8.05 6.33 5.64
C GLU A 86 -8.32 5.52 6.90
N ARG A 87 -9.59 5.27 7.20
CA ARG A 87 -9.96 4.55 8.43
C ARG A 87 -9.55 3.08 8.41
N LEU A 88 -9.51 2.46 7.22
CA LEU A 88 -9.26 1.03 7.03
C LEU A 88 -10.11 0.13 7.94
N SER A 89 -11.32 0.60 8.27
CA SER A 89 -12.29 -0.18 9.05
C SER A 89 -13.04 -1.14 8.14
N MET A 90 -13.67 -2.17 8.71
CA MET A 90 -14.53 -3.09 7.95
C MET A 90 -15.59 -2.34 7.12
N GLY A 91 -16.22 -1.31 7.70
CA GLY A 91 -17.22 -0.51 6.97
C GLY A 91 -16.65 0.15 5.73
N TRP A 92 -15.48 0.78 5.86
CA TRP A 92 -14.76 1.42 4.76
C TRP A 92 -14.32 0.39 3.69
N CYS A 93 -13.81 -0.77 4.09
CA CYS A 93 -13.47 -1.84 3.16
C CYS A 93 -14.70 -2.34 2.39
N LEU A 94 -15.83 -2.53 3.08
CA LEU A 94 -17.07 -3.02 2.46
C LEU A 94 -17.74 -1.99 1.57
N GLU A 95 -17.62 -0.70 1.86
CA GLU A 95 -18.06 0.37 0.95
C GLU A 95 -17.36 0.24 -0.41
N CYS A 96 -16.03 0.07 -0.41
CA CYS A 96 -15.27 -0.17 -1.62
C CYS A 96 -15.59 -1.53 -2.27
N HIS A 97 -15.71 -2.61 -1.49
CA HIS A 97 -16.02 -3.93 -2.07
C HIS A 97 -17.40 -3.98 -2.75
N ARG A 98 -18.38 -3.25 -2.21
CA ARG A 98 -19.72 -3.14 -2.81
C ARG A 98 -19.76 -2.21 -4.03
N ASN A 99 -18.89 -1.20 -4.06
CA ASN A 99 -18.79 -0.25 -5.16
C ASN A 99 -17.31 0.01 -5.52
N PRO A 100 -16.63 -0.91 -6.22
CA PRO A 100 -15.19 -0.80 -6.47
C PRO A 100 -14.85 0.17 -7.59
N GLU A 101 -15.80 0.45 -8.49
CA GLU A 101 -15.59 1.19 -9.73
C GLU A 101 -14.95 2.57 -9.54
N PRO A 102 -15.30 3.39 -8.51
CA PRO A 102 -14.64 4.67 -8.26
C PRO A 102 -13.15 4.58 -7.92
N HIS A 103 -12.65 3.41 -7.53
CA HIS A 103 -11.28 3.21 -7.03
C HIS A 103 -10.39 2.47 -8.03
N LEU A 104 -10.94 1.97 -9.14
CA LEU A 104 -10.19 1.25 -10.16
C LEU A 104 -9.44 2.22 -11.08
N ARG A 105 -8.19 1.87 -11.38
CA ARG A 105 -7.34 2.60 -12.34
C ARG A 105 -6.57 1.65 -13.26
N PRO A 106 -5.95 2.15 -14.36
CA PRO A 106 -5.02 1.39 -15.17
C PRO A 106 -3.90 0.74 -14.32
N LEU A 107 -3.44 -0.46 -14.71
CA LEU A 107 -2.47 -1.22 -13.89
C LEU A 107 -1.11 -0.53 -13.79
N ASP A 108 -0.70 0.12 -14.87
CA ASP A 108 0.50 0.97 -14.96
C ASP A 108 0.39 2.25 -14.11
N ALA A 109 -0.82 2.63 -13.68
CA ALA A 109 -1.07 3.79 -12.84
C ALA A 109 -1.23 3.46 -11.34
N VAL A 110 -1.08 2.19 -10.93
CA VAL A 110 -1.27 1.77 -9.52
C VAL A 110 -0.33 2.48 -8.55
N THR A 111 0.93 2.69 -8.96
CA THR A 111 1.95 3.38 -8.17
C THR A 111 2.08 4.87 -8.49
N VAL A 112 1.22 5.42 -9.36
CA VAL A 112 1.17 6.85 -9.63
C VAL A 112 0.35 7.50 -8.53
N MET A 113 1.02 8.22 -7.63
CA MET A 113 0.39 8.74 -6.40
C MET A 113 -0.59 9.88 -6.69
N ASP A 114 -0.29 10.73 -7.65
CA ASP A 114 -1.10 11.86 -8.09
C ASP A 114 -2.01 11.53 -9.29
N TYR A 115 -2.31 10.25 -9.51
CA TYR A 115 -3.10 9.80 -10.66
C TYR A 115 -4.41 10.57 -10.79
N GLN A 116 -4.62 11.15 -11.98
CA GLN A 116 -5.87 11.72 -12.42
C GLN A 116 -6.39 10.93 -13.61
N PRO A 117 -7.66 10.50 -13.61
CA PRO A 117 -8.20 9.73 -14.71
C PRO A 117 -8.33 10.60 -15.96
N THR A 118 -7.97 10.05 -17.12
CA THR A 118 -8.04 10.74 -18.41
C THR A 118 -9.45 10.83 -18.99
N GLU A 119 -10.40 10.12 -18.36
CA GLU A 119 -11.82 10.09 -18.71
C GLU A 119 -12.64 10.05 -17.41
N PRO A 120 -13.95 10.38 -17.45
CA PRO A 120 -14.80 10.30 -16.26
C PRO A 120 -14.76 8.92 -15.60
N GLN A 121 -14.68 8.88 -14.27
CA GLN A 121 -14.53 7.64 -13.51
C GLN A 121 -15.75 6.72 -13.67
N GLU A 122 -16.92 7.30 -13.93
CA GLU A 122 -18.19 6.62 -14.21
C GLU A 122 -18.13 5.82 -15.52
N VAL A 123 -17.19 6.13 -16.42
CA VAL A 123 -16.95 5.38 -17.65
C VAL A 123 -15.77 4.42 -17.48
N LEU A 124 -14.67 4.91 -16.88
CA LEU A 124 -13.45 4.14 -16.66
C LEU A 124 -13.68 2.95 -15.73
N GLY A 125 -14.31 3.17 -14.58
CA GLY A 125 -14.51 2.19 -13.53
C GLY A 125 -15.26 0.94 -14.00
N PRO A 126 -16.48 1.07 -14.56
CA PRO A 126 -17.23 -0.07 -15.09
C PRO A 126 -16.48 -0.83 -16.17
N ARG A 127 -15.79 -0.11 -17.06
CA ARG A 127 -14.97 -0.71 -18.13
C ARG A 127 -13.84 -1.56 -17.56
N LEU A 128 -13.07 -1.03 -16.60
CA LEU A 128 -11.99 -1.76 -15.95
C LEU A 128 -12.48 -2.95 -15.13
N ARG A 129 -13.61 -2.77 -14.44
CA ARG A 129 -14.27 -3.85 -13.69
C ARG A 129 -14.65 -5.01 -14.61
N ALA A 130 -15.29 -4.72 -15.74
CA ALA A 130 -15.69 -5.72 -16.72
C ALA A 130 -14.48 -6.41 -17.37
N GLN A 131 -13.48 -5.65 -17.81
CA GLN A 131 -12.27 -6.17 -18.45
C GLN A 131 -11.48 -7.14 -17.55
N ARG A 132 -11.49 -6.91 -16.23
CA ARG A 132 -10.70 -7.67 -15.26
C ARG A 132 -11.53 -8.58 -14.37
N ASN A 133 -12.83 -8.71 -14.64
CA ASN A 133 -13.79 -9.47 -13.83
C ASN A 133 -13.67 -9.18 -12.32
N VAL A 134 -13.67 -7.89 -11.95
CA VAL A 134 -13.50 -7.47 -10.55
C VAL A 134 -14.81 -7.68 -9.79
N ASN A 135 -14.82 -8.69 -8.92
CA ASN A 135 -15.94 -9.04 -8.05
C ASN A 135 -15.40 -9.21 -6.62
N PRO A 136 -15.21 -8.12 -5.85
CA PRO A 136 -14.69 -8.21 -4.50
C PRO A 136 -15.66 -9.00 -3.62
N PRO A 137 -15.16 -9.87 -2.73
CA PRO A 137 -16.01 -10.61 -1.82
C PRO A 137 -16.63 -9.69 -0.78
N VAL A 138 -17.84 -10.00 -0.32
CA VAL A 138 -18.54 -9.25 0.74
C VAL A 138 -18.92 -10.14 1.92
N ASP A 139 -18.50 -11.40 1.89
CA ASP A 139 -18.70 -12.37 2.96
C ASP A 139 -17.57 -12.31 3.99
N CYS A 140 -17.86 -12.81 5.19
CA CYS A 140 -16.89 -12.79 6.30
C CYS A 140 -15.66 -13.65 6.03
N SER A 141 -15.79 -14.76 5.29
CA SER A 141 -14.72 -15.75 5.12
C SER A 141 -13.56 -15.25 4.26
N ALA A 142 -13.80 -14.20 3.47
CA ALA A 142 -12.77 -13.56 2.67
C ALA A 142 -11.68 -12.89 3.51
N CYS A 143 -12.04 -12.33 4.68
CA CYS A 143 -11.12 -11.57 5.53
C CYS A 143 -10.96 -12.15 6.93
N HIS A 144 -11.94 -12.89 7.46
CA HIS A 144 -11.90 -13.45 8.81
C HIS A 144 -11.62 -14.94 8.76
N ARG A 145 -10.33 -15.30 8.72
CA ARG A 145 -9.84 -16.68 8.60
C ARG A 145 -8.62 -16.93 9.45
#